data_AF-A0A090T7N9-F1
#
_entry.id   AF-A0A090T7N9-F1
#
_cell.length_a   1.000
_cell.length_b   1.000
_cell.length_c   1.000
_cell.angle_alpha   90.00
_cell.angle_beta   90.00
_cell.angle_gamma   90.00
#
_symmetry.space_group_name_H-M   'P 1'
#
loop_
_entity.id
_entity.type
_entity.pdbx_description
1 polymer ?
#
loop_
_entity_poly.entity_id
_entity_poly.type
_entity_poly.pdbx_seq_one_letter_code
_entity_poly.pdbx_strand_id
1 'polypeptide(L)'
;MRQGSDDPKDGIKLGEIFSYSVNVEGDMMHLTFTKNPGTDNEVVKTFDVDLKAGNYQGHEVDQGYGNTWMYFKAGAYNQCNTKKSSASCEWRGMEAGDYVKASFYQLELNQ
;
A
#
# COMPACT_ATOMS: atom_id res chain seq x y z
N MET A 1 -18.14 19.11 5.30
CA MET A 1 -17.03 18.70 4.40
C MET A 1 -15.92 18.19 5.31
N ARG A 2 -15.29 17.04 5.01
CA ARG A 2 -14.13 16.60 5.80
C ARG A 2 -13.08 17.72 5.72
N GLN A 3 -12.59 18.20 6.87
CA GLN A 3 -11.41 19.05 6.89
C GLN A 3 -10.28 18.22 6.27
N GLY A 4 -9.81 18.63 5.09
CA GLY A 4 -8.62 18.04 4.50
C GLY A 4 -7.42 18.42 5.36
N SER A 5 -6.54 17.46 5.63
CA SER A 5 -5.19 17.77 6.07
C SER A 5 -4.50 18.63 5.00
N ASP A 6 -3.50 19.41 5.40
CA ASP A 6 -2.63 20.10 4.44
C ASP A 6 -2.00 19.09 3.47
N ASP A 7 -1.78 19.52 2.23
CA ASP A 7 -1.12 18.71 1.22
C ASP A 7 0.26 18.25 1.73
N PRO A 8 0.57 16.94 1.66
CA PRO A 8 1.83 16.44 2.17
C PRO A 8 2.99 16.97 1.31
N LYS A 9 3.94 17.66 1.94
CA LYS A 9 5.10 18.27 1.26
C LYS A 9 6.04 17.24 0.64
N ASP A 10 6.08 16.03 1.20
CA ASP A 10 6.94 14.92 0.79
C ASP A 10 6.15 13.79 0.08
N GLY A 11 4.88 14.01 -0.28
CA GLY A 11 4.01 13.03 -0.94
C GLY A 11 4.43 12.62 -2.35
N ILE A 12 3.69 11.67 -2.94
CA ILE A 12 3.87 11.17 -4.32
C ILE A 12 2.72 11.69 -5.18
N LYS A 13 3.03 12.33 -6.31
CA LYS A 13 2.02 12.89 -7.23
C LYS A 13 1.44 11.82 -8.15
N LEU A 14 0.24 12.07 -8.69
CA LEU A 14 -0.29 11.24 -9.77
C LEU A 14 0.66 11.23 -10.97
N GLY A 15 0.99 10.04 -11.47
CA GLY A 15 1.92 9.85 -12.59
C GLY A 15 3.40 9.87 -12.20
N GLU A 16 3.74 10.16 -10.94
CA GLU A 16 5.12 10.04 -10.44
C GLU A 16 5.51 8.56 -10.30
N ILE A 17 6.70 8.21 -10.79
CA ILE A 17 7.21 6.83 -10.73
C ILE A 17 7.84 6.61 -9.35
N PHE A 18 7.46 5.49 -8.73
CA PHE A 18 8.08 4.96 -7.53
C PHE A 18 8.14 3.43 -7.64
N SER A 19 8.96 2.80 -6.81
CA SER A 19 9.01 1.35 -6.68
C SER A 19 8.77 0.91 -5.25
N TYR A 20 8.37 -0.35 -5.09
CA TYR A 20 8.28 -0.99 -3.79
C TYR A 20 8.77 -2.45 -3.90
N SER A 21 9.32 -2.95 -2.81
CA SER A 21 9.68 -4.36 -2.63
C SER A 21 9.02 -4.88 -1.36
N VAL A 22 8.46 -6.08 -1.47
CA VAL A 22 7.94 -6.86 -0.34
C VAL A 22 8.72 -8.17 -0.33
N ASN A 23 9.72 -8.25 0.55
CA ASN A 23 10.54 -9.45 0.73
C ASN A 23 10.17 -10.11 2.05
N VAL A 24 9.93 -11.43 2.04
CA VAL A 24 9.55 -12.17 3.25
C VAL A 24 10.60 -13.27 3.47
N GLU A 25 11.33 -13.16 4.58
CA GLU A 25 12.37 -14.12 4.99
C GLU A 25 11.99 -14.71 6.35
N GLY A 26 11.59 -15.99 6.34
CA GLY A 26 11.00 -16.62 7.54
C GLY A 26 9.72 -15.90 7.97
N ASP A 27 9.70 -15.40 9.21
CA ASP A 27 8.57 -14.65 9.76
C ASP A 27 8.70 -13.12 9.57
N MET A 28 9.81 -12.65 9.00
CA MET A 28 10.07 -11.21 8.86
C MET A 28 9.71 -10.73 7.45
N MET A 29 8.89 -9.69 7.38
CA MET A 29 8.62 -8.97 6.15
C MET A 29 9.46 -7.69 6.09
N HIS A 30 10.33 -7.62 5.11
CA HIS A 30 11.15 -6.47 4.77
C HIS A 30 10.48 -5.68 3.64
N LEU A 31 10.01 -4.48 3.97
CA LEU A 31 9.41 -3.56 3.03
C LEU A 31 10.43 -2.50 2.63
N THR A 32 10.57 -2.24 1.34
CA THR A 32 11.35 -1.11 0.81
C THR A 32 10.47 -0.31 -0.12
N PHE A 33 10.45 1.00 0.05
CA PHE A 33 9.78 1.94 -0.85
C PHE A 33 10.81 2.93 -1.36
N THR A 34 10.86 3.12 -2.67
CA THR A 34 11.79 4.03 -3.34
C THR A 34 11.03 5.04 -4.17
N LYS A 35 11.19 6.31 -3.85
CA LYS A 35 10.67 7.45 -4.61
C LYS A 35 11.75 7.97 -5.56
N ASN A 36 11.38 8.33 -6.79
CA ASN A 36 12.29 8.78 -7.85
C ASN A 36 13.47 7.82 -8.10
N PRO A 37 13.23 6.53 -8.34
CA PRO A 37 14.29 5.54 -8.49
C PRO A 37 15.23 5.90 -9.65
N GLY A 38 16.54 5.80 -9.43
CA GLY A 38 17.58 6.04 -10.44
C GLY A 38 17.83 7.51 -10.77
N THR A 39 17.40 8.44 -9.90
CA THR A 39 17.62 9.88 -10.05
C THR A 39 18.44 10.46 -8.89
N ASP A 40 18.98 11.66 -9.05
CA ASP A 40 19.73 12.37 -8.00
C ASP A 40 18.90 12.71 -6.74
N ASN A 41 17.56 12.63 -6.83
CA ASN A 41 16.62 12.91 -5.74
C ASN A 41 15.91 11.63 -5.25
N GLU A 42 16.58 10.48 -5.36
CA GLU A 42 16.07 9.20 -4.87
C GLU A 42 15.88 9.24 -3.34
N VAL A 43 14.74 8.74 -2.86
CA VAL A 43 14.45 8.60 -1.43
C VAL A 43 14.01 7.18 -1.14
N VAL A 44 14.74 6.50 -0.25
CA VAL A 44 14.45 5.14 0.18
C VAL A 44 13.93 5.13 1.62
N LYS A 45 12.84 4.40 1.86
CA LYS A 45 12.33 4.10 3.21
C LYS A 45 12.17 2.60 3.36
N THR A 46 12.63 2.07 4.49
CA THR A 46 12.54 0.64 4.82
C THR A 46 11.73 0.43 6.09
N PHE A 47 11.05 -0.70 6.16
CA PHE A 47 10.30 -1.13 7.34
C PHE A 47 10.43 -2.65 7.51
N ASP A 48 10.62 -3.07 8.75
CA ASP A 48 10.60 -4.48 9.12
C ASP A 48 9.35 -4.78 9.94
N VAL A 49 8.65 -5.84 9.57
CA VAL A 49 7.42 -6.27 10.23
C VAL A 49 7.56 -7.73 10.64
N ASP A 50 7.44 -7.99 11.94
CA ASP A 50 7.32 -9.36 12.46
C ASP A 50 5.90 -9.87 12.21
N LEU A 51 5.76 -10.79 11.26
CA LEU A 51 4.47 -11.35 10.86
C LEU A 51 3.88 -12.28 11.93
N LYS A 52 4.67 -12.84 12.85
CA LYS A 52 4.17 -13.73 13.90
C LYS A 52 3.89 -13.03 15.23
N ALA A 53 4.21 -11.74 15.36
CA ALA A 53 4.02 -10.99 16.60
C ALA A 53 2.56 -11.06 17.11
N GLY A 54 1.59 -11.07 16.20
CA GLY A 54 0.17 -11.06 16.52
C GLY A 54 -0.24 -9.85 17.35
N ASN A 55 -1.35 -9.96 18.07
CA ASN A 55 -1.89 -8.94 18.97
C ASN A 55 -1.96 -7.52 18.36
N TYR A 56 -2.21 -7.41 17.06
CA TYR A 56 -2.29 -6.13 16.36
C TYR A 56 -3.37 -5.25 17.02
N GLN A 57 -3.01 -4.02 17.38
CA GLN A 57 -3.89 -3.07 18.09
C GLN A 57 -4.50 -3.61 19.41
N GLY A 58 -3.85 -4.58 20.06
CA GLY A 58 -4.32 -5.16 21.33
C GLY A 58 -5.41 -6.21 21.19
N HIS A 59 -5.62 -6.74 19.98
CA HIS A 59 -6.55 -7.83 19.76
C HIS A 59 -5.98 -9.17 20.22
N GLU A 60 -6.36 -9.62 21.42
CA GLU A 60 -5.84 -10.84 22.06
C GLU A 60 -6.00 -12.15 21.25
N VAL A 61 -6.94 -12.18 20.31
CA VAL A 61 -7.18 -13.34 19.43
C VAL A 61 -6.33 -13.36 18.17
N ASP A 62 -5.60 -12.27 17.87
CA ASP A 62 -4.68 -12.21 16.74
C ASP A 62 -3.41 -13.00 17.06
N GLN A 63 -3.23 -14.13 16.38
CA GLN A 63 -2.07 -15.02 16.52
C GLN A 63 -0.96 -14.70 15.51
N GLY A 64 -1.08 -13.60 14.75
CA GLY A 64 -0.20 -13.30 13.63
C GLY A 64 -0.34 -14.32 12.49
N TYR A 65 0.68 -14.37 11.64
CA TYR A 65 0.66 -15.07 10.35
C TYR A 65 1.76 -16.12 10.17
N GLY A 66 2.59 -16.40 11.18
CA GLY A 66 3.74 -17.31 11.06
C GLY A 66 3.41 -18.76 10.64
N ASN A 67 2.16 -19.21 10.78
CA ASN A 67 1.71 -20.55 10.38
C ASN A 67 0.62 -20.53 9.30
N THR A 68 0.46 -19.41 8.60
CA THR A 68 -0.61 -19.23 7.61
C THR A 68 -0.01 -19.17 6.21
N TRP A 69 -0.60 -19.91 5.27
CA TRP A 69 -0.21 -19.83 3.86
C TRP A 69 -0.60 -18.46 3.29
N MET A 70 0.26 -17.90 2.45
CA MET A 70 0.08 -16.56 1.88
C MET A 70 0.38 -16.56 0.38
N TYR A 71 -0.06 -15.49 -0.29
CA TYR A 71 0.18 -15.25 -1.71
C TYR A 71 0.20 -13.75 -1.98
N PHE A 72 0.97 -13.33 -2.97
CA PHE A 72 1.04 -11.93 -3.37
C PHE A 72 -0.10 -11.53 -4.29
N LYS A 73 -0.48 -10.26 -4.21
CA LYS A 73 -1.40 -9.60 -5.15
C LYS A 73 -0.80 -8.26 -5.55
N ALA A 74 -0.90 -7.90 -6.83
CA ALA A 74 -0.50 -6.61 -7.34
C ALA A 74 -1.57 -6.09 -8.32
N GLY A 75 -1.82 -4.79 -8.32
CA GLY A 75 -2.84 -4.16 -9.17
C GLY A 75 -3.48 -2.94 -8.51
N ALA A 76 -4.62 -2.52 -9.04
CA ALA A 76 -5.39 -1.38 -8.53
C ALA A 76 -6.62 -1.87 -7.75
N TYR A 77 -6.47 -2.09 -6.44
CA TYR A 77 -7.59 -2.44 -5.56
C TYR A 77 -8.25 -1.17 -4.99
N ASN A 78 -9.44 -0.84 -5.48
CA ASN A 78 -10.12 0.41 -5.14
C ASN A 78 -10.70 0.40 -3.72
N GLN A 79 -10.15 1.23 -2.82
CA GLN A 79 -10.64 1.37 -1.44
C GLN A 79 -11.82 2.36 -1.30
N CYS A 80 -12.17 3.09 -2.37
CA CYS A 80 -13.32 3.99 -2.41
C CYS A 80 -14.63 3.18 -2.48
N ASN A 81 -15.44 3.23 -1.42
CA ASN A 81 -16.71 2.51 -1.36
C ASN A 81 -17.86 3.40 -0.86
N THR A 82 -19.10 3.00 -1.14
CA THR A 82 -20.33 3.75 -0.81
C THR A 82 -20.74 3.70 0.66
N LYS A 83 -20.07 2.91 1.51
CA LYS A 83 -20.44 2.81 2.93
C LYS A 83 -20.16 4.16 3.60
N LYS A 84 -21.19 4.71 4.25
CA LYS A 84 -21.10 5.99 4.99
C LYS A 84 -20.03 5.97 6.09
N SER A 85 -19.75 4.81 6.67
CA SER A 85 -18.71 4.61 7.69
C SER A 85 -17.29 4.55 7.14
N SER A 86 -17.10 4.57 5.82
CA SER A 86 -15.80 4.44 5.15
C SER A 86 -15.55 5.65 4.25
N ALA A 87 -15.18 5.44 2.98
CA ALA A 87 -14.87 6.51 2.05
C ALA A 87 -16.12 7.30 1.61
N SER A 88 -17.32 6.71 1.69
CA SER A 88 -18.60 7.31 1.31
C SER A 88 -18.61 7.88 -0.12
N CYS A 89 -17.96 7.18 -1.05
CA CYS A 89 -17.86 7.57 -2.45
C CYS A 89 -19.22 7.46 -3.15
N GLU A 90 -19.44 8.29 -4.17
CA GLU A 90 -20.75 8.44 -4.82
C GLU A 90 -20.95 7.50 -6.01
N TRP A 91 -19.88 6.86 -6.50
CA TRP A 91 -19.90 5.92 -7.63
C TRP A 91 -20.46 6.55 -8.90
N ARG A 92 -19.97 7.75 -9.22
CA ARG A 92 -20.46 8.58 -10.34
C ARG A 92 -20.01 8.09 -11.72
N GLY A 93 -19.24 7.00 -11.77
CA GLY A 93 -18.71 6.41 -13.00
C GLY A 93 -17.38 7.04 -13.46
N MET A 94 -16.77 6.39 -14.45
CA MET A 94 -15.43 6.72 -14.95
C MET A 94 -15.37 8.12 -15.59
N GLU A 95 -16.42 8.53 -16.31
CA GLU A 95 -16.51 9.85 -16.94
C GLU A 95 -16.47 10.99 -15.92
N ALA A 96 -17.00 10.75 -14.72
CA ALA A 96 -16.98 11.68 -13.60
C ALA A 96 -15.67 11.61 -12.78
N GLY A 97 -14.70 10.80 -13.20
CA GLY A 97 -13.42 10.61 -12.51
C GLY A 97 -13.47 9.65 -11.31
N ASP A 98 -14.55 8.88 -11.14
CA ASP A 98 -14.69 7.94 -10.02
C ASP A 98 -14.12 6.56 -10.38
N TYR A 99 -12.79 6.50 -10.44
CA TYR A 99 -12.04 5.27 -10.69
C TYR A 99 -10.63 5.36 -10.11
N VAL A 100 -10.00 4.20 -9.97
CA VAL A 100 -8.56 4.08 -9.69
C VAL A 100 -7.86 3.48 -10.90
N LYS A 101 -6.66 3.96 -11.18
CA LYS A 101 -5.79 3.42 -12.22
C LYS A 101 -4.36 3.44 -11.72
N ALA A 102 -3.66 2.33 -11.94
CA ALA A 102 -2.23 2.21 -11.73
C ALA A 102 -1.59 1.64 -13.00
N SER A 103 -0.35 2.04 -13.28
CA SER A 103 0.46 1.52 -14.37
C SER A 103 1.73 0.91 -13.78
N PHE A 104 1.94 -0.37 -14.03
CA PHE A 104 3.15 -1.08 -13.59
C PHE A 104 4.10 -1.16 -14.78
N TYR A 105 5.33 -0.66 -14.58
CA TYR A 105 6.40 -0.74 -15.59
C TYR A 105 7.29 -1.98 -15.37
N GLN A 106 7.28 -2.53 -14.16
CA GLN A 106 8.00 -3.74 -13.76
C GLN A 106 7.17 -4.43 -12.66
N LEU A 107 7.07 -5.76 -12.74
CA LEU A 107 6.45 -6.59 -11.72
C LEU A 107 7.17 -7.95 -11.74
N GLU A 108 7.89 -8.23 -10.67
CA GLU A 108 8.71 -9.42 -10.53
C GLU A 108 8.28 -10.21 -9.29
N LEU A 109 8.32 -11.53 -9.40
CA LEU A 109 8.04 -12.45 -8.32
C LEU A 109 9.18 -13.46 -8.27
N ASN A 110 9.94 -13.40 -7.18
CA ASN A 110 11.00 -14.36 -6.88
C ASN A 110 10.52 -15.18 -5.67
N GLN A 111 10.35 -16.49 -5.86
CA GLN A 111 9.89 -17.44 -4.84
C GLN A 111 10.92 -18.53 -4.61
#